data_AF-A0A2N4YIE8-F1
#
_entry.id   AF-A0A2N4YIE8-F1
#
_cell.length_a   1.000
_cell.length_b   1.000
_cell.length_c   1.000
_cell.angle_alpha   90.00
_cell.angle_beta   90.00
_cell.angle_gamma   90.00
#
_symmetry.space_group_name_H-M   'P 1'
#
loop_
_entity.id
_entity.type
_entity.pdbx_description
1 polymer ?
#
loop_
_entity_poly.entity_id
_entity_poly.type
_entity_poly.pdbx_seq_one_letter_code
_entity_poly.pdbx_strand_id
1 'polypeptide(L)' 'MMKKVLLLSAVLAGTTTASFAMNADGTLPLSTKMEARQLVPNADLDNLTPAQARAIANAVHSDPTGAAALIRSILANS' A
#
# COMPACT_ATOMS: atom_id res chain seq x y z
N MET A 1 -23.10 43.87 17.50
CA MET A 1 -23.20 42.49 16.97
C MET A 1 -22.42 42.42 15.65
N MET A 2 -21.24 41.82 15.68
CA MET A 2 -20.37 41.63 14.51
C MET A 2 -20.40 40.16 14.10
N LYS A 3 -20.55 39.89 12.79
CA LYS A 3 -20.03 38.67 12.14
C LYS A 3 -20.00 38.92 10.64
N LYS A 4 -18.86 39.41 10.17
CA LYS A 4 -18.50 39.43 8.76
C LYS A 4 -17.20 38.63 8.61
N VAL A 5 -17.11 37.90 7.49
CA VAL A 5 -15.90 37.42 6.80
C VAL A 5 -15.06 36.36 7.56
N LEU A 6 -14.41 35.32 7.01
CA LEU A 6 -13.88 34.92 5.69
C LEU A 6 -13.88 33.36 5.65
N LEU A 7 -14.32 32.70 4.57
CA LEU A 7 -13.45 32.13 3.52
C LEU A 7 -12.22 31.40 4.08
N LEU A 8 -12.37 30.10 4.33
CA LEU A 8 -11.24 29.22 4.68
C LEU A 8 -10.77 28.47 3.43
N SER A 9 -9.62 28.93 2.94
CA SER A 9 -8.79 28.34 1.91
C SER A 9 -8.39 26.91 2.28
N ALA A 10 -8.76 25.93 1.47
CA ALA A 10 -8.19 24.59 1.53
C ALA A 10 -7.79 24.15 0.12
N VAL A 11 -6.77 24.84 -0.41
CA VAL A 11 -5.91 24.27 -1.45
C VAL A 11 -5.08 23.20 -0.76
N LEU A 12 -5.63 21.99 -0.64
CA LEU A 12 -4.78 20.82 -0.42
C LEU A 12 -4.20 20.47 -1.78
N ALA A 13 -2.95 20.86 -1.94
CA ALA A 13 -2.05 20.34 -2.95
C ALA A 13 -2.18 18.82 -2.99
N GLY A 14 -2.86 18.32 -4.02
CA GLY A 14 -2.87 16.91 -4.37
C GLY A 14 -1.45 16.54 -4.74
N THR A 15 -0.74 15.95 -3.78
CA THR A 15 0.56 15.35 -3.99
C THR A 15 0.42 14.27 -5.04
N THR A 16 0.95 14.57 -6.22
CA THR A 16 1.47 13.66 -7.25
C THR A 16 1.17 12.19 -6.96
N THR A 17 0.06 11.68 -7.49
CA THR A 17 -0.14 10.25 -7.64
C THR A 17 0.90 9.78 -8.66
N ALA A 18 2.06 9.38 -8.16
CA ALA A 18 2.98 8.53 -8.88
C ALA A 18 2.17 7.31 -9.31
N SER A 19 1.71 7.36 -10.55
CA SER A 19 0.91 6.33 -11.18
C SER A 19 1.85 5.20 -11.52
N PHE A 20 2.23 4.42 -10.50
CA PHE A 20 2.78 3.11 -10.73
C PHE A 20 1.68 2.32 -11.41
N ALA A 21 1.94 1.86 -12.63
CA ALA A 21 1.08 0.97 -13.38
C ALA A 21 0.82 -0.28 -12.52
N MET A 22 -0.27 -0.24 -11.74
CA MET A 22 -0.67 -1.33 -10.86
C MET A 22 -1.32 -2.40 -11.71
N ASN A 23 -0.63 -3.53 -11.87
CA ASN A 23 -1.16 -4.72 -12.52
C ASN A 23 -2.57 -5.04 -11.97
N ALA A 24 -3.57 -4.97 -12.84
CA ALA A 24 -4.98 -5.16 -12.51
C ALA A 24 -5.31 -6.61 -12.09
N ASP A 25 -4.38 -7.53 -12.30
CA ASP A 25 -4.63 -8.97 -12.26
C ASP A 25 -4.41 -9.60 -10.88
N GLY A 26 -4.14 -8.79 -9.85
CA GLY A 26 -3.83 -9.26 -8.51
C GLY A 26 -2.55 -10.07 -8.37
N THR A 27 -1.68 -9.98 -9.38
CA THR A 27 -0.34 -10.55 -9.35
C THR A 27 0.67 -9.50 -8.88
N LEU A 28 1.43 -9.85 -7.83
CA LEU A 28 2.60 -9.06 -7.42
C LEU A 28 3.70 -9.14 -8.48
N PRO A 29 4.38 -8.03 -8.82
CA PRO A 29 5.62 -8.05 -9.59
C PRO A 29 6.66 -8.98 -8.95
N LEU A 30 7.51 -9.61 -9.77
CA LEU A 30 8.52 -10.56 -9.28
C LEU A 30 9.45 -9.93 -8.23
N SER A 31 9.89 -8.69 -8.45
CA SER A 31 10.73 -7.93 -7.50
C SER A 31 10.06 -7.81 -6.13
N THR A 32 8.80 -7.35 -6.10
CA THR A 32 8.02 -7.20 -4.87
C THR A 32 7.76 -8.54 -4.19
N LYS A 33 7.58 -9.64 -4.93
CA LYS A 33 7.50 -10.99 -4.33
C LYS A 33 8.80 -11.38 -3.64
N MET A 34 9.95 -11.09 -4.24
CA MET A 34 11.24 -11.40 -3.62
C MET A 34 11.45 -10.57 -2.35
N GLU A 35 11.18 -9.28 -2.40
CA GLU A 35 11.30 -8.39 -1.24
C GLU A 35 10.33 -8.79 -0.11
N ALA A 36 9.07 -9.09 -0.45
CA ALA A 36 8.11 -9.63 0.51
C ALA A 36 8.59 -10.95 1.14
N ARG A 37 9.23 -11.84 0.38
CA ARG A 37 9.81 -13.09 0.89
C ARG A 37 11.06 -12.89 1.75
N GLN A 38 11.82 -11.82 1.51
CA GLN A 38 12.94 -11.43 2.39
C GLN A 38 12.42 -10.95 3.76
N LEU A 39 11.31 -10.21 3.77
CA LEU A 39 10.67 -9.73 4.99
C LEU A 39 9.90 -10.84 5.73
N VAL A 40 9.20 -11.69 4.98
CA VAL A 40 8.39 -12.79 5.51
C VAL A 40 8.76 -14.08 4.77
N PRO A 41 9.74 -14.84 5.29
CA PRO A 41 10.09 -16.13 4.74
C PRO A 41 8.89 -17.07 4.73
N ASN A 42 8.74 -17.86 3.66
CA ASN A 42 7.64 -18.82 3.46
C ASN A 42 6.24 -18.19 3.32
N ALA A 43 6.14 -16.89 3.05
CA ALA A 43 4.85 -16.27 2.69
C ALA A 43 4.28 -16.89 1.41
N ASP A 44 3.02 -17.30 1.45
CA ASP A 44 2.26 -17.67 0.26
C ASP A 44 1.84 -16.40 -0.48
N LEU A 45 2.47 -16.15 -1.62
CA LEU A 45 2.23 -14.98 -2.47
C LEU A 45 1.67 -15.39 -3.84
N ASP A 46 1.26 -16.65 -3.97
CA ASP A 46 0.95 -17.30 -5.24
C ASP A 46 -0.55 -17.62 -5.34
N ASN A 47 -1.44 -16.81 -4.73
CA ASN A 47 -2.90 -16.82 -4.98
C ASN A 47 -3.56 -15.59 -4.32
N LEU A 48 -2.95 -14.42 -4.47
CA LEU A 48 -3.44 -13.21 -3.80
C LEU A 48 -4.65 -12.62 -4.54
N THR A 49 -5.63 -12.14 -3.78
CA THR A 49 -6.62 -11.25 -4.36
C THR A 49 -5.96 -9.95 -4.84
N PRO A 50 -6.55 -9.23 -5.80
CA PRO A 50 -6.04 -7.93 -6.20
C PRO A 50 -5.88 -6.96 -5.03
N ALA A 51 -6.79 -6.97 -4.06
CA ALA A 51 -6.67 -6.14 -2.86
C ALA A 51 -5.43 -6.50 -2.01
N GLN A 52 -5.17 -7.79 -1.80
CA GLN A 52 -4.01 -8.25 -1.03
C GLN A 52 -2.69 -7.95 -1.73
N ALA A 53 -2.60 -8.19 -3.04
CA ALA A 53 -1.41 -7.87 -3.82
C ALA A 53 -1.08 -6.38 -3.74
N ARG A 54 -2.09 -5.50 -3.81
CA ARG A 54 -1.89 -4.04 -3.65
C ARG A 54 -1.41 -3.69 -2.24
N ALA A 55 -2.02 -4.28 -1.21
CA ALA A 55 -1.66 -4.01 0.18
C ALA A 55 -0.23 -4.48 0.50
N ILE A 56 0.17 -5.66 0.00
CA ILE A 56 1.53 -6.19 0.16
C ILE A 56 2.54 -5.31 -0.58
N ALA A 57 2.24 -4.91 -1.83
CA ALA A 57 3.11 -3.99 -2.57
C ALA A 57 3.33 -2.67 -1.83
N ASN A 58 2.29 -2.11 -1.20
CA ASN A 58 2.44 -0.90 -0.39
C ASN A 58 3.23 -1.14 0.91
N ALA A 59 3.03 -2.30 1.55
CA ALA A 59 3.70 -2.66 2.79
C ALA A 59 5.20 -2.87 2.60
N VAL A 60 5.61 -3.51 1.49
CA VAL A 60 7.02 -3.76 1.16
C VAL A 60 7.80 -2.45 0.97
N HIS A 61 7.18 -1.43 0.37
CA HIS A 61 7.81 -0.12 0.17
C HIS A 61 7.56 0.87 1.33
N SER A 62 6.87 0.43 2.39
CA SER A 62 6.67 1.22 3.61
C SER A 62 7.82 1.03 4.59
N ASP A 63 7.75 1.70 5.75
CA ASP A 63 8.75 1.60 6.81
C ASP A 63 9.10 0.13 7.14
N PRO A 64 10.38 -0.27 7.03
CA PRO A 64 10.81 -1.66 7.19
C PRO A 64 10.53 -2.22 8.59
N THR A 65 10.39 -1.36 9.59
CA THR A 65 10.20 -1.77 10.99
C THR A 65 8.86 -2.48 11.23
N GLY A 66 7.85 -2.22 10.39
CA GLY A 66 6.51 -2.82 10.49
C GLY A 66 6.05 -3.59 9.25
N ALA A 67 6.78 -3.53 8.14
CA ALA A 67 6.39 -4.13 6.88
C ALA A 67 6.10 -5.64 6.97
N ALA A 68 6.94 -6.39 7.68
CA ALA A 68 6.76 -7.85 7.83
C ALA A 68 5.48 -8.21 8.60
N ALA A 69 5.15 -7.46 9.66
CA ALA A 69 3.94 -7.67 10.45
C ALA A 69 2.68 -7.33 9.63
N LEU A 70 2.74 -6.24 8.87
CA LEU A 70 1.68 -5.83 7.93
C LEU A 70 1.43 -6.91 6.88
N ILE A 71 2.47 -7.40 6.21
CA ILE A 71 2.35 -8.46 5.20
C ILE A 71 1.72 -9.72 5.81
N ARG A 72 2.17 -10.15 6.99
CA ARG A 72 1.56 -11.30 7.69
C ARG A 72 0.08 -11.08 8.01
N SER A 73 -0.30 -9.87 8.44
CA SER A 73 -1.70 -9.56 8.76
C SER A 73 -2.60 -9.61 7.53
N ILE A 74 -2.10 -9.18 6.37
CA ILE A 74 -2.82 -9.22 5.09
C ILE A 74 -3.04 -10.66 4.64
N LEU A 75 -2.02 -11.52 4.80
CA LEU A 75 -2.09 -12.94 4.47
C LEU A 75 -2.96 -13.74 5.44
N ALA A 76 -3.01 -13.35 6.73
CA ALA A 76 -3.87 -14.00 7.71
C ALA A 76 -5.35 -13.67 7.54
N ASN A 77 -5.68 -12.57 6.85
CA ASN A 77 -7.04 -12.13 6.57
C ASN A 77 -7.53 -12.58 5.16
N SER A 78 -7.05 -13.74 4.70
CA SER A 78 -7.41 -14.37 3.41
C SER A 78 -8.61 -15.30 3.55
#